data_AF-A0AAJ4GDK2-F1
#
_entry.id   AF-A0AAJ4GDK2-F1
#
_cell.length_a   1.000
_cell.length_b   1.000
_cell.length_c   1.000
_cell.angle_alpha   90.00
_cell.angle_beta   90.00
_cell.angle_gamma   90.00
#
_symmetry.space_group_name_H-M   'P 1'
#
loop_
_entity.id
_entity.type
_entity.pdbx_description
1 polymer ?
#
loop_
_entity_poly.entity_id
_entity_poly.type
_entity_poly.pdbx_seq_one_letter_code
_entity_poly.pdbx_strand_id
1 'polypeptide(L)'
;MKILVMRPSPEGEKLVSILNNIGIISWHFSLFNFLPSTSSMNLSKKLHELYTSDIVLIFSKKSVYYANLYLDKNNLDWPLSPDYYTIGKGTAIFLKQHIKKKFYFQTMRKIVKLY
;
A
#
# COMPACT_ATOMS: atom_id res chain seq x y z
N MET A 1 -25.36 17.11 6.71
CA MET A 1 -24.77 16.37 5.57
C MET A 1 -24.81 14.88 5.89
N LYS A 2 -25.10 14.02 4.91
CA LYS A 2 -25.14 12.55 5.06
C LYS A 2 -24.08 11.95 4.12
N ILE A 3 -23.24 11.04 4.60
CA ILE A 3 -22.11 10.49 3.82
C ILE A 3 -22.23 8.97 3.68
N LEU A 4 -22.10 8.45 2.45
CA LEU A 4 -21.89 7.03 2.20
C LEU A 4 -20.42 6.79 1.86
N VAL A 5 -19.72 6.04 2.71
CA VAL A 5 -18.30 5.69 2.54
C VAL A 5 -18.19 4.40 1.75
N MET A 6 -17.57 4.51 0.56
CA MET A 6 -17.39 3.39 -0.37
C MET A 6 -16.00 2.72 -0.36
N ARG A 7 -15.17 3.10 0.61
CA ARG A 7 -13.80 2.59 0.75
C ARG A 7 -13.81 1.11 1.17
N PRO A 8 -12.89 0.27 0.67
CA PRO A 8 -12.73 -1.10 1.12
C PRO A 8 -12.50 -1.25 2.62
N SER A 9 -12.93 -2.40 3.13
CA SER A 9 -12.72 -2.81 4.51
C SER A 9 -11.24 -3.13 4.79
N PRO A 10 -10.74 -2.87 6.02
CA PRO A 10 -11.46 -2.29 7.17
C PRO A 10 -11.38 -0.75 7.23
N GLU A 11 -10.77 -0.09 6.23
CA GLU A 11 -10.52 1.35 6.27
C GLU A 11 -11.79 2.19 6.09
N GLY A 12 -12.83 1.64 5.45
CA GLY A 12 -14.13 2.30 5.31
C GLY A 12 -14.89 2.40 6.64
N GLU A 13 -14.95 1.32 7.40
CA GLU A 13 -15.59 1.23 8.71
C GLU A 13 -14.89 2.15 9.71
N LYS A 14 -13.56 2.17 9.69
CA LYS A 14 -12.76 3.10 10.52
C LYS A 14 -13.10 4.55 10.23
N LEU A 15 -13.28 4.91 8.96
CA LEU A 15 -13.64 6.26 8.58
C LEU A 15 -15.07 6.62 9.04
N VAL A 16 -16.02 5.72 8.88
CA VAL A 16 -17.40 5.90 9.36
C VAL A 16 -17.44 6.09 10.88
N SER A 17 -16.66 5.30 11.63
CA SER A 17 -16.55 5.46 13.08
C SER A 17 -16.03 6.86 13.45
N ILE A 18 -14.97 7.35 12.78
CA ILE A 18 -14.43 8.70 13.01
C ILE A 18 -15.47 9.78 12.69
N LEU A 19 -16.15 9.67 11.55
CA LEU A 19 -17.16 10.64 11.10
C LEU A 19 -18.36 10.71 12.06
N ASN A 20 -18.89 9.56 12.46
CA ASN A 20 -20.00 9.50 13.40
C ASN A 20 -19.61 10.07 14.77
N ASN A 21 -18.38 9.83 15.24
CA ASN A 21 -17.88 10.37 16.51
C ASN A 21 -17.78 11.91 16.52
N ILE A 22 -17.59 12.55 15.37
CA ILE A 22 -17.59 14.01 15.24
C ILE A 22 -18.96 14.59 14.84
N GLY A 23 -20.03 13.79 14.93
CA GLY A 23 -21.41 14.21 14.66
C GLY A 23 -21.81 14.23 13.18
N ILE A 24 -20.99 13.67 12.27
CA ILE A 24 -21.32 13.57 10.85
C ILE A 24 -21.94 12.21 10.58
N ILE A 25 -23.25 12.20 10.29
CA ILE A 25 -24.00 10.97 10.00
C ILE A 25 -23.44 10.29 8.75
N SER A 26 -22.92 9.07 8.94
CA SER A 26 -22.26 8.30 7.89
C SER A 26 -22.53 6.80 7.97
N TRP A 27 -22.49 6.15 6.80
CA TRP A 27 -22.65 4.70 6.61
C TRP A 27 -21.52 4.14 5.75
N HIS A 28 -21.27 2.85 5.87
CA HIS A 28 -20.26 2.14 5.07
C HIS A 28 -20.93 1.17 4.09
N PHE A 29 -20.48 1.20 2.84
CA PHE A 29 -20.81 0.19 1.82
C PHE A 29 -19.63 0.07 0.86
N SER A 30 -18.78 -0.95 1.03
CA SER A 30 -17.63 -1.14 0.15
C SER A 30 -18.04 -1.48 -1.28
N LEU A 31 -17.45 -0.82 -2.28
CA LEU A 31 -17.67 -1.15 -3.69
C LEU A 31 -16.82 -2.32 -4.19
N PHE A 32 -15.69 -2.59 -3.54
CA PHE A 32 -14.75 -3.62 -3.99
C PHE A 32 -13.89 -4.12 -2.84
N ASN A 33 -13.30 -5.30 -3.03
CA ASN A 33 -12.32 -5.88 -2.13
C ASN A 33 -10.98 -6.02 -2.83
N PHE A 34 -9.90 -6.05 -2.05
CA PHE A 34 -8.59 -6.39 -2.55
C PHE A 34 -8.36 -7.90 -2.44
N LEU A 35 -7.75 -8.47 -3.46
CA LEU A 35 -7.35 -9.87 -3.53
C LEU A 35 -5.90 -9.95 -4.01
N PRO A 36 -5.14 -10.99 -3.63
CA PRO A 36 -3.83 -11.23 -4.23
C PRO A 36 -3.98 -11.42 -5.73
N SER A 37 -2.94 -11.04 -6.49
CA SER A 37 -2.94 -11.26 -7.94
C SER A 37 -3.01 -12.76 -8.23
N THR A 38 -3.93 -13.16 -9.11
CA THR A 38 -4.03 -14.51 -9.67
C THR A 38 -3.28 -14.66 -10.99
N SER A 39 -2.59 -13.60 -11.44
CA SER A 39 -1.86 -13.63 -12.70
C SER A 39 -0.73 -14.64 -12.62
N SER A 40 -0.75 -15.59 -13.56
CA SER A 40 0.33 -16.57 -13.77
C SER A 40 1.61 -15.96 -14.35
N MET A 41 1.64 -14.64 -14.56
CA MET A 41 2.85 -13.93 -14.99
C MET A 41 4.02 -14.36 -14.13
N ASN A 42 5.02 -14.94 -14.82
CA ASN A 42 6.14 -15.68 -14.27
C ASN A 42 6.64 -15.10 -12.93
N LEU A 43 6.11 -15.65 -11.84
CA LEU A 43 6.33 -15.13 -10.50
C LEU A 43 7.81 -15.25 -10.09
N SER A 44 8.48 -16.27 -10.61
CA SER A 44 9.93 -16.43 -10.48
C SER A 44 10.70 -15.28 -11.16
N LYS A 45 10.23 -14.80 -12.32
CA LYS A 45 10.82 -13.63 -12.99
C LYS A 45 10.63 -12.35 -12.16
N LYS A 46 9.43 -12.11 -11.62
CA LYS A 46 9.17 -10.94 -10.76
C LYS A 46 9.98 -10.99 -9.46
N LEU A 47 10.13 -12.18 -8.89
CA LEU A 47 11.03 -12.39 -7.75
C LEU A 47 12.46 -12.05 -8.13
N HIS A 48 12.97 -12.60 -9.22
CA HIS A 48 14.32 -12.29 -9.70
C HIS A 48 14.50 -10.78 -9.89
N GLU A 49 13.58 -10.11 -10.59
CA GLU A 49 13.57 -8.65 -10.76
C GLU A 49 13.58 -7.90 -9.43
N LEU A 50 12.82 -8.34 -8.42
CA LEU A 50 12.80 -7.71 -7.11
C LEU A 50 14.18 -7.77 -6.42
N TYR A 51 14.87 -8.90 -6.49
CA TYR A 51 16.18 -9.08 -5.82
C TYR A 51 17.36 -8.48 -6.59
N THR A 52 17.25 -8.34 -7.91
CA THR A 52 18.31 -7.74 -8.75
C THR A 52 18.10 -6.27 -9.06
N SER A 53 17.02 -5.66 -8.58
CA SER A 53 16.75 -4.23 -8.76
C SER A 53 17.65 -3.36 -7.89
N ASP A 54 18.07 -2.23 -8.46
CA ASP A 54 18.69 -1.14 -7.70
C ASP A 54 17.63 -0.24 -7.03
N ILE A 55 16.43 -0.16 -7.60
CA ILE A 55 15.36 0.73 -7.16
C ILE A 55 14.01 -0.01 -7.17
N VAL A 56 13.24 0.13 -6.09
CA VAL A 56 11.87 -0.39 -5.99
C VAL A 56 10.90 0.74 -5.67
N LEU A 57 9.93 0.96 -6.57
CA LEU A 57 8.86 1.96 -6.43
C LEU A 57 7.59 1.31 -5.87
N ILE A 58 7.08 1.84 -4.76
CA ILE A 58 5.92 1.29 -4.04
C ILE A 58 4.75 2.28 -4.02
N PHE A 59 3.68 1.91 -4.73
CA PHE A 59 2.54 2.78 -4.98
C PHE A 59 1.41 2.66 -3.96
N SER A 60 1.34 1.60 -3.14
CA SER A 60 0.24 1.46 -2.18
C SER A 60 0.59 0.58 -0.98
N LYS A 61 -0.13 0.76 0.13
CA LYS A 61 -0.08 -0.15 1.28
C LYS A 61 -0.45 -1.58 0.90
N LYS A 62 -1.40 -1.77 -0.03
CA LYS A 62 -1.84 -3.09 -0.48
C LYS A 62 -0.74 -3.80 -1.29
N SER A 63 0.05 -3.07 -2.07
CA SER A 63 1.22 -3.61 -2.76
C SER A 63 2.24 -4.19 -1.78
N VAL A 64 2.53 -3.46 -0.69
CA VAL A 64 3.40 -3.96 0.39
C VAL A 64 2.80 -5.19 1.07
N TYR A 65 1.50 -5.13 1.42
CA TYR A 65 0.83 -6.21 2.13
C TYR A 65 0.87 -7.52 1.35
N TYR A 66 0.48 -7.52 0.07
CA TYR A 66 0.48 -8.74 -0.74
C TYR A 66 1.88 -9.21 -1.13
N ALA A 67 2.84 -8.30 -1.32
CA ALA A 67 4.24 -8.70 -1.50
C ALA A 67 4.78 -9.37 -0.24
N ASN A 68 4.50 -8.83 0.95
CA ASN A 68 4.94 -9.42 2.20
C ASN A 68 4.31 -10.78 2.44
N LEU A 69 2.99 -10.92 2.23
CA LEU A 69 2.31 -12.22 2.32
C LEU A 69 2.94 -13.27 1.40
N TYR A 70 3.36 -12.86 0.21
CA TYR A 70 4.02 -13.76 -0.72
C TYR A 70 5.43 -14.14 -0.23
N LEU A 71 6.22 -13.17 0.21
CA LEU A 71 7.57 -13.42 0.75
C LEU A 71 7.52 -14.33 1.99
N ASP A 72 6.65 -14.02 2.96
CA ASP A 72 6.45 -14.82 4.18
C ASP A 72 6.07 -16.27 3.83
N LYS A 73 5.12 -16.46 2.90
CA LYS A 73 4.67 -17.80 2.49
C LYS A 73 5.78 -18.64 1.85
N ASN A 74 6.79 -18.00 1.27
CA ASN A 74 7.91 -18.67 0.61
C ASN A 74 9.20 -18.63 1.45
N ASN A 75 9.13 -18.22 2.72
CA ASN A 75 10.29 -18.05 3.61
C ASN A 75 11.38 -17.14 3.00
N LEU A 76 10.95 -16.08 2.33
CA LEU A 76 11.81 -15.07 1.71
C LEU A 76 11.73 -13.77 2.50
N ASP A 77 12.81 -13.00 2.48
CA ASP A 77 12.88 -11.66 3.06
C ASP A 77 12.85 -10.58 1.98
N TRP A 78 12.40 -9.37 2.34
CA TRP A 78 12.56 -8.22 1.46
C TRP A 78 14.06 -7.96 1.16
N PRO A 79 14.46 -7.76 -0.11
CA PRO A 79 15.86 -7.54 -0.43
C PRO A 79 16.37 -6.22 0.16
N LEU A 80 17.57 -6.25 0.71
CA LEU A 80 18.20 -5.07 1.33
C LEU A 80 19.00 -4.23 0.34
N SER A 81 19.33 -4.77 -0.84
CA SER A 81 20.06 -4.08 -1.91
C SER A 81 19.33 -2.84 -2.43
N PRO A 82 18.07 -2.90 -2.91
CA PRO A 82 17.44 -1.76 -3.58
C PRO A 82 17.20 -0.57 -2.66
N ASP A 83 17.15 0.60 -3.27
CA ASP A 83 16.57 1.80 -2.69
C ASP A 83 15.05 1.80 -2.87
N TYR A 84 14.34 1.95 -1.75
CA TYR A 84 12.88 1.93 -1.73
C TYR A 84 12.31 3.35 -1.74
N TYR A 85 11.40 3.59 -2.69
CA TYR A 85 10.64 4.83 -2.79
C TYR A 85 9.15 4.54 -2.69
N THR A 86 8.45 5.25 -1.81
CA THR A 86 7.00 5.13 -1.69
C THR A 86 6.29 6.40 -2.17
N ILE A 87 5.13 6.24 -2.81
CA ILE A 87 4.36 7.38 -3.31
C ILE A 87 3.80 8.27 -2.19
N GLY A 88 3.72 7.75 -0.96
CA GLY A 88 3.17 8.51 0.15
C GLY A 88 3.64 8.02 1.51
N LYS A 89 3.60 8.94 2.48
CA LYS A 89 3.98 8.71 3.88
C LYS A 89 3.28 7.51 4.51
N GLY A 90 1.99 7.33 4.22
CA GLY A 90 1.21 6.20 4.74
C GLY A 90 1.75 4.85 4.28
N THR A 91 2.16 4.74 3.01
CA THR A 91 2.80 3.54 2.45
C THR A 91 4.19 3.33 3.04
N ALA A 92 4.94 4.42 3.25
CA ALA A 92 6.28 4.40 3.83
C ALA A 92 6.27 3.83 5.27
N ILE A 93 5.37 4.34 6.12
CA ILE A 93 5.20 3.86 7.50
C ILE A 93 4.81 2.38 7.51
N PHE A 94 3.96 1.96 6.59
CA PHE A 94 3.54 0.57 6.48
C PHE A 94 4.71 -0.34 6.05
N LEU A 95 5.51 0.08 5.06
CA LEU A 95 6.72 -0.65 4.64
C LEU A 95 7.74 -0.81 5.77
N LYS A 96 7.89 0.21 6.63
CA LYS A 96 8.82 0.18 7.78
C LYS A 96 8.55 -0.99 8.74
N GLN A 97 7.32 -1.49 8.78
CA GLN A 97 6.96 -2.62 9.62
C GLN A 97 7.62 -3.92 9.14
N HIS A 98 7.99 -3.99 7.86
CA HIS A 98 8.55 -5.17 7.20
C HIS A 98 10.05 -5.03 6.87
N ILE A 99 10.54 -3.80 6.65
CA ILE A 99 11.95 -3.55 6.29
C ILE A 99 12.61 -2.62 7.31
N LYS A 100 13.72 -3.07 7.92
CA LYS A 100 14.56 -2.27 8.83
C LYS A 100 15.63 -1.45 8.08
N LYS A 101 15.26 -0.78 6.97
CA LYS A 101 16.13 0.09 6.15
C LYS A 101 15.53 1.50 6.07
N LYS A 102 16.36 2.50 5.76
CA LYS A 102 15.90 3.83 5.37
C LYS A 102 15.19 3.74 4.00
N PHE A 103 14.08 4.43 3.86
CA PHE A 103 13.32 4.54 2.61
C PHE A 103 12.89 5.99 2.41
N TYR A 104 12.66 6.36 1.16
CA TYR A 104 12.24 7.70 0.77
C TYR A 104 10.75 7.71 0.46
N PHE A 105 10.06 8.78 0.81
CA PHE A 105 8.66 8.95 0.42
C PHE A 105 8.40 10.38 0.01
N GLN A 106 7.45 10.57 -0.91
CA GLN A 106 7.08 11.90 -1.36
C GLN A 106 6.51 12.71 -0.17
N THR A 107 7.22 13.77 0.19
CA THR A 107 6.71 14.86 1.03
C THR A 107 6.17 15.92 0.07
N MET A 108 4.85 15.97 -0.08
CA MET A 108 4.16 16.88 -1.02
C MET A 108 4.72 18.31 -0.96
N ARG A 109 5.49 18.72 -1.98
CA ARG A 109 5.76 20.11 -2.36
C ARG A 109 6.06 20.23 -3.85
N LYS A 110 5.00 20.16 -4.67
CA LYS A 110 4.73 21.01 -5.84
C LYS A 110 3.56 20.39 -6.60
N ILE A 111 2.46 21.14 -6.72
CA ILE A 111 1.44 20.88 -7.73
C ILE A 111 2.17 21.07 -9.07
N VAL A 112 2.49 19.97 -9.74
CA VAL A 112 2.93 20.05 -11.14
C VAL A 112 1.68 20.43 -11.92
N LYS A 113 1.60 21.68 -12.37
CA LYS A 113 0.61 22.06 -13.39
C LYS A 113 0.95 21.26 -14.64
N LEU A 114 0.13 20.27 -14.94
CA LEU A 114 0.05 19.69 -16.27
C LEU A 114 -0.67 20.75 -17.11
N TYR A 115 0.08 21.38 -18.01
CA TYR A 115 -0.48 22.25 -19.05
C TYR A 115 -1.20 21.40 -20.09
#